data_AF-A0A955BJJ6-F1
#
_entry.id   AF-A0A955BJJ6-F1
#
_cell.length_a   1.000
_cell.length_b   1.000
_cell.length_c   1.000
_cell.angle_alpha   90.00
_cell.angle_beta   90.00
_cell.angle_gamma   90.00
#
_symmetry.space_group_name_H-M   'P 1'
#
loop_
_entity.id
_entity.type
_entity.pdbx_description
1 polymer ?
#
loop_
_entity_poly.entity_id
_entity_poly.type
_entity_poly.pdbx_seq_one_letter_code
_entity_poly.pdbx_strand_id
1 'polypeptide(L)'
;MIESAGDRVLVESLSSGKSYKRWDAVAFLDANDERGVAQVKRIVGLPGELVAIRDGDLLVDDQIARKTLDEFRQMAILVFDDNWSRSVTARVPTGSTWEGRSPRQEWRRDGDGYSFVGPNPRDAFGSGSDREHFSGRDDELQWLEFDMRRRYLAASEQISTPILDAYGYNQSLSRELQTAHDLLCVTRLRVNDADVTVWRLKDGQERFELWSDWRIGRLRLLHNDRLVWARNVGWLSHP
;
A
#
# COMPACT_ATOMS: atom_id res chain seq x y z
N MET A 1 -5.28 14.00 -28.46
CA MET A 1 -5.47 13.79 -27.01
C MET A 1 -6.61 12.79 -26.91
N ILE A 2 -6.34 11.55 -26.48
CA ILE A 2 -7.42 10.56 -26.32
C ILE A 2 -7.93 10.76 -24.90
N GLU A 3 -9.08 11.42 -24.75
CA GLU A 3 -9.81 11.40 -23.48
C GLU A 3 -10.20 9.94 -23.20
N SER A 4 -9.65 9.34 -22.13
CA SER A 4 -10.24 8.12 -21.61
C SER A 4 -11.58 8.49 -20.99
N ALA A 5 -12.65 7.82 -21.40
CA ALA A 5 -13.95 7.99 -20.75
C ALA A 5 -13.79 7.67 -19.25
N GLY A 6 -14.06 8.66 -18.39
CA GLY A 6 -13.97 8.49 -16.93
C GLY A 6 -14.99 7.49 -16.39
N ASP A 7 -14.83 7.14 -15.12
CA ASP A 7 -15.75 6.22 -14.44
C ASP A 7 -17.17 6.77 -14.42
N ARG A 8 -18.14 5.88 -14.71
CA ARG A 8 -19.57 6.18 -14.60
C ARG A 8 -20.05 5.73 -13.23
N VAL A 9 -20.61 6.66 -12.46
CA VAL A 9 -21.10 6.40 -11.11
C VAL A 9 -22.60 6.63 -11.03
N LEU A 10 -23.27 5.85 -10.19
CA LEU A 10 -24.65 6.12 -9.78
C LEU A 10 -24.63 7.01 -8.55
N VAL A 11 -25.27 8.17 -8.62
CA VAL A 11 -25.38 9.09 -7.50
C VAL A 11 -26.77 8.96 -6.88
N GLU A 12 -26.80 8.66 -5.60
CA GLU A 12 -28.04 8.67 -4.84
C GLU A 12 -28.28 10.06 -4.25
N SER A 13 -29.46 10.63 -4.49
CA SER A 13 -29.84 11.91 -3.89
C SER A 13 -30.06 11.77 -2.39
N LEU A 14 -29.50 12.70 -1.61
CA LEU A 14 -29.74 12.79 -0.18
C LEU A 14 -31.15 13.35 0.05
N SER A 15 -32.12 12.46 0.21
CA SER A 15 -33.45 12.81 0.71
C SER A 15 -33.40 13.16 2.21
N SER A 16 -34.42 13.88 2.68
CA SER A 16 -34.58 14.23 4.09
C SER A 16 -34.50 12.98 4.99
N GLY A 17 -33.59 13.01 5.96
CA GLY A 17 -33.40 11.94 6.96
C GLY A 17 -32.18 11.03 6.75
N LYS A 18 -31.47 11.15 5.63
CA LYS A 18 -30.18 10.45 5.46
C LYS A 18 -29.03 11.24 6.10
N SER A 19 -28.24 10.55 6.91
CA SER A 19 -26.99 11.09 7.48
C SER A 19 -25.81 10.73 6.59
N TYR A 20 -24.92 11.68 6.37
CA TYR A 20 -23.59 11.44 5.82
C TYR A 20 -22.57 11.30 6.95
N LYS A 21 -21.46 10.64 6.64
CA LYS A 21 -20.34 10.43 7.56
C LYS A 21 -19.07 11.03 6.97
N ARG A 22 -18.08 11.24 7.83
CA ARG A 22 -16.73 11.56 7.36
C ARG A 22 -16.28 10.48 6.37
N TRP A 23 -15.54 10.91 5.35
CA TRP A 23 -15.00 10.11 4.24
C TRP A 23 -15.99 9.67 3.16
N ASP A 24 -17.29 9.87 3.34
CA ASP A 24 -18.28 9.62 2.29
C ASP A 24 -17.94 10.44 1.03
N ALA A 25 -18.00 9.79 -0.13
CA ALA A 25 -17.92 10.45 -1.42
C ALA A 25 -19.27 11.10 -1.74
N VAL A 26 -19.24 12.39 -2.06
CA VAL A 26 -20.43 13.18 -2.36
C VAL A 26 -20.26 13.89 -3.68
N ALA A 27 -21.34 13.92 -4.47
CA ALA A 27 -21.45 14.78 -5.64
C ALA A 27 -22.27 16.01 -5.25
N PHE A 28 -21.75 17.20 -5.54
CA PHE A 28 -22.48 18.45 -5.34
C PHE A 28 -22.31 19.36 -6.55
N LEU A 29 -23.29 20.22 -6.77
CA LEU A 29 -23.20 21.30 -7.74
C LEU A 29 -22.49 22.46 -7.05
N ASP A 30 -21.38 22.91 -7.62
CA ASP A 30 -20.72 24.12 -7.15
C ASP A 30 -21.55 25.32 -7.59
N ALA A 31 -22.05 26.10 -6.62
CA ALA A 31 -22.87 27.27 -6.88
C ALA A 31 -22.11 28.35 -7.68
N ASN A 32 -20.78 28.30 -7.69
CA ASN A 32 -19.92 29.22 -8.45
C ASN A 32 -19.55 28.68 -9.84
N ASP A 33 -19.91 27.43 -10.16
CA ASP A 33 -19.68 26.86 -11.49
C ASP A 33 -20.91 27.07 -12.38
N GLU A 34 -20.82 28.06 -13.26
CA GLU A 34 -21.88 28.41 -14.23
C GLU A 34 -22.23 27.26 -15.19
N ARG A 35 -21.35 26.25 -15.32
CA ARG A 35 -21.58 25.09 -16.18
C ARG A 35 -22.49 24.05 -15.55
N GLY A 36 -22.77 24.15 -14.24
CA GLY A 36 -23.60 23.20 -13.51
C GLY A 36 -23.01 21.78 -13.47
N VAL A 37 -21.68 21.66 -13.53
CA VAL A 37 -21.01 20.37 -13.49
C VAL A 37 -20.94 19.88 -12.04
N ALA A 38 -21.42 18.67 -11.80
CA ALA A 38 -21.29 18.05 -10.48
C ALA A 38 -19.82 17.74 -10.18
N GLN A 39 -19.35 18.22 -9.03
CA GLN A 39 -18.04 17.91 -8.50
C GLN A 39 -18.15 16.78 -7.49
N VAL A 40 -17.22 15.82 -7.56
CA VAL A 40 -17.11 14.74 -6.59
C VAL A 40 -15.99 15.04 -5.61
N LYS A 41 -16.31 15.10 -4.31
CA LYS A 41 -15.35 15.27 -3.21
C LYS A 41 -15.68 14.30 -2.09
N ARG A 42 -14.84 14.26 -1.05
CA ARG A 42 -15.14 13.54 0.19
C ARG A 42 -15.41 14.50 1.33
N ILE A 43 -16.30 14.10 2.22
CA ILE A 43 -16.59 14.85 3.45
C ILE A 43 -15.39 14.68 4.40
N VAL A 44 -14.75 15.78 4.76
CA VAL A 44 -13.63 15.79 5.71
C VAL A 44 -13.98 16.44 7.04
N GLY A 45 -15.10 17.15 7.13
CA GLY A 45 -15.60 17.82 8.33
C GLY A 45 -17.12 17.71 8.43
N LEU A 46 -17.64 17.59 9.65
CA LEU A 46 -19.06 17.62 9.96
C LEU A 46 -19.43 18.95 10.65
N PRO A 47 -20.72 19.35 10.62
CA PRO A 47 -21.17 20.56 11.30
C PRO A 47 -20.79 20.57 12.78
N GLY A 48 -20.20 21.68 13.25
CA GLY A 48 -19.76 21.85 14.63
C GLY A 48 -18.31 21.46 14.91
N GLU A 49 -17.60 20.89 13.95
CA GLU A 49 -16.20 20.49 14.11
C GLU A 49 -15.21 21.58 13.70
N LEU A 50 -14.09 21.68 14.42
CA LEU A 50 -12.94 22.45 13.99
C LEU A 50 -12.04 21.57 13.11
N VAL A 51 -11.96 21.89 11.82
CA VAL A 51 -11.10 21.18 10.86
C VAL A 51 -9.82 21.96 10.60
N ALA A 52 -8.68 21.29 10.67
CA ALA A 52 -7.39 21.82 10.28
C ALA A 52 -6.59 20.80 9.46
N ILE A 53 -5.65 21.27 8.65
CA ILE A 53 -4.64 20.42 8.02
C ILE A 53 -3.28 20.89 8.55
N ARG A 54 -2.49 19.99 9.13
CA ARG A 54 -1.14 20.27 9.64
C ARG A 54 -0.23 19.12 9.22
N ASP A 55 0.90 19.44 8.60
CA ASP A 55 1.91 18.47 8.15
C ASP A 55 1.33 17.32 7.29
N GLY A 56 0.29 17.62 6.49
CA GLY A 56 -0.40 16.64 5.64
C GLY A 56 -1.48 15.82 6.35
N ASP A 57 -1.57 15.89 7.68
CA ASP A 57 -2.63 15.25 8.45
C ASP A 57 -3.89 16.10 8.51
N LEU A 58 -5.05 15.44 8.47
CA LEU A 58 -6.34 16.06 8.78
C LEU A 58 -6.57 16.00 10.30
N LEU A 59 -6.79 17.15 10.91
CA LEU A 59 -7.14 17.28 12.31
C LEU A 59 -8.60 17.69 12.46
N VAL A 60 -9.28 17.07 13.41
CA VAL A 60 -10.65 17.38 13.84
C VAL A 60 -10.59 17.59 15.34
N ASP A 61 -10.93 18.79 15.80
CA ASP A 61 -10.85 19.18 17.21
C ASP A 61 -9.46 18.88 17.81
N ASP A 62 -8.42 19.29 17.06
CA ASP A 62 -6.98 19.08 17.35
C ASP A 62 -6.51 17.62 17.45
N GLN A 63 -7.33 16.65 17.02
CA GLN A 63 -6.94 15.24 16.94
C GLN A 63 -6.81 14.78 15.49
N ILE A 64 -5.80 13.96 15.18
CA ILE A 64 -5.67 13.35 13.86
C ILE A 64 -6.92 12.50 13.58
N ALA A 65 -7.63 12.83 12.51
CA ALA A 65 -8.78 12.07 12.01
C ALA A 65 -8.30 10.77 11.37
N ARG A 66 -7.94 9.79 12.21
CA ARG A 66 -7.45 8.47 11.80
C ARG A 66 -8.58 7.70 11.09
N LYS A 67 -8.26 7.15 9.92
CA LYS A 67 -9.14 6.25 9.18
C LYS A 67 -9.06 4.85 9.80
N THR A 68 -10.21 4.18 9.91
CA THR A 68 -10.24 2.73 10.10
C THR A 68 -9.68 2.02 8.87
N LEU A 69 -9.31 0.75 9.01
CA LEU A 69 -8.82 -0.04 7.87
C LEU A 69 -9.86 -0.16 6.74
N ASP A 70 -11.14 -0.24 7.08
CA ASP A 70 -12.21 -0.35 6.08
C ASP A 70 -12.45 0.97 5.36
N GLU A 71 -12.45 2.11 6.07
CA GLU A 71 -12.48 3.44 5.45
C GLU A 71 -11.26 3.64 4.52
N PHE A 72 -10.06 3.26 4.98
CA PHE A 72 -8.85 3.37 4.18
C PHE A 72 -8.93 2.52 2.90
N ARG A 73 -9.44 1.29 2.99
CA ARG A 73 -9.68 0.42 1.82
C ARG A 73 -10.68 1.00 0.84
N GLN A 74 -11.77 1.60 1.32
CA GLN A 74 -12.78 2.23 0.46
C GLN A 74 -12.26 3.50 -0.26
N MET A 75 -11.18 4.08 0.26
CA MET A 75 -10.51 5.24 -0.31
C MET A 75 -9.30 4.89 -1.17
N ALA A 76 -8.82 3.64 -1.10
CA ALA A 76 -7.62 3.22 -1.80
C ALA A 76 -7.82 3.32 -3.32
N ILE A 77 -6.84 3.95 -3.97
CA ILE A 77 -6.75 4.04 -5.43
C ILE A 77 -5.74 2.98 -5.88
N LEU A 78 -6.11 2.20 -6.91
CA LEU A 78 -5.20 1.21 -7.48
C LEU A 78 -4.04 1.91 -8.19
N VAL A 79 -2.84 1.81 -7.61
CA VAL A 79 -1.61 2.37 -8.20
C VAL A 79 -0.87 1.33 -9.05
N PHE A 80 -0.91 0.07 -8.64
CA PHE A 80 -0.24 -1.03 -9.31
C PHE A 80 -1.00 -2.34 -9.12
N ASP A 81 -1.07 -3.15 -10.17
CA ASP A 81 -1.61 -4.52 -10.15
C ASP A 81 -0.68 -5.45 -10.93
N ASP A 82 -0.04 -6.40 -10.23
CA ASP A 82 0.87 -7.37 -10.86
C ASP A 82 0.14 -8.26 -11.87
N ASN A 83 -1.16 -8.50 -11.68
CA ASN A 83 -1.97 -9.32 -12.58
C ASN A 83 -2.31 -8.59 -13.88
N TRP A 84 -2.42 -7.25 -13.84
CA TRP A 84 -2.77 -6.44 -15.01
C TRP A 84 -1.64 -6.38 -16.06
N SER A 85 -0.37 -6.46 -15.64
CA SER A 85 0.81 -6.45 -16.53
C SER A 85 0.80 -7.52 -17.64
N ARG A 86 -0.16 -8.46 -17.59
CA ARG A 86 -0.34 -9.59 -18.50
C ARG A 86 -1.29 -9.33 -19.66
N SER A 87 -2.28 -8.43 -19.49
CA SER A 87 -3.40 -8.29 -20.43
C SER A 87 -3.07 -7.39 -21.62
N VAL A 88 -2.14 -6.45 -21.45
CA VAL A 88 -1.69 -5.53 -22.50
C VAL A 88 -0.35 -6.05 -23.03
N THR A 89 -0.39 -6.68 -24.21
CA THR A 89 0.72 -7.16 -25.05
C THR A 89 2.14 -6.92 -24.52
N ALA A 90 2.94 -8.00 -24.49
CA ALA A 90 4.36 -8.13 -24.11
C ALA A 90 5.40 -7.17 -24.76
N ARG A 91 5.00 -6.01 -25.28
CA ARG A 91 5.85 -5.02 -25.95
C ARG A 91 6.15 -3.77 -25.12
N VAL A 92 5.50 -3.57 -23.97
CA VAL A 92 5.83 -2.46 -23.08
C VAL A 92 6.00 -3.00 -21.65
N PRO A 93 7.24 -3.29 -21.22
CA PRO A 93 7.51 -3.51 -19.80
C PRO A 93 7.02 -2.28 -19.03
N THR A 94 6.12 -2.48 -18.06
CA THR A 94 5.55 -1.41 -17.22
C THR A 94 6.58 -0.72 -16.34
N GLY A 95 7.84 -1.18 -16.34
CA GLY A 95 8.95 -0.61 -15.59
C GLY A 95 8.90 -0.97 -14.11
N SER A 96 7.77 -0.80 -13.45
CA SER A 96 7.57 -1.27 -12.09
C SER A 96 7.51 -2.80 -12.05
N THR A 97 8.31 -3.39 -11.16
CA THR A 97 8.43 -4.85 -11.03
C THR A 97 8.78 -5.23 -9.61
N TRP A 98 8.42 -6.46 -9.24
CA TRP A 98 9.00 -7.13 -8.09
C TRP A 98 10.32 -7.79 -8.50
N GLU A 99 11.36 -7.60 -7.70
CA GLU A 99 12.69 -8.16 -7.94
C GLU A 99 13.22 -8.82 -6.66
N GLY A 100 13.82 -10.00 -6.79
CA GLY A 100 14.53 -10.64 -5.69
C GLY A 100 15.86 -9.93 -5.47
N ARG A 101 16.04 -9.23 -4.34
CA ARG A 101 17.24 -8.41 -4.10
C ARG A 101 18.40 -9.16 -3.46
N SER A 102 18.33 -10.49 -3.40
CA SER A 102 19.38 -11.30 -2.78
C SER A 102 20.42 -11.77 -3.78
N PRO A 103 21.69 -11.94 -3.36
CA PRO A 103 22.75 -12.47 -4.23
C PRO A 103 22.43 -13.84 -4.83
N ARG A 104 21.57 -14.62 -4.16
CA ARG A 104 21.19 -15.97 -4.58
C ARG A 104 19.95 -16.02 -5.50
N GLN A 105 19.21 -14.90 -5.65
CA GLN A 105 18.02 -14.78 -6.49
C GLN A 105 17.03 -15.96 -6.35
N GLU A 106 16.70 -16.28 -5.10
CA GLU A 106 15.90 -17.46 -4.75
C GLU A 106 14.39 -17.25 -4.88
N TRP A 107 13.96 -16.02 -5.12
CA TRP A 107 12.59 -15.70 -5.49
C TRP A 107 12.37 -15.93 -6.98
N ARG A 108 11.36 -16.73 -7.30
CA ARG A 108 10.96 -17.00 -8.69
C ARG A 108 9.53 -16.59 -8.91
N ARG A 109 9.25 -16.11 -10.12
CA ARG A 109 7.86 -15.92 -10.55
C ARG A 109 7.22 -17.28 -10.77
N ASP A 110 6.02 -17.46 -10.22
CA ASP A 110 5.27 -18.72 -10.25
C ASP A 110 3.78 -18.42 -10.42
N GLY A 111 3.23 -18.76 -11.58
CA GLY A 111 1.85 -18.41 -11.93
C GLY A 111 1.59 -16.91 -11.75
N ASP A 112 0.56 -16.58 -10.95
CA ASP A 112 0.08 -15.22 -10.61
C ASP A 112 0.85 -14.55 -9.46
N GLY A 113 1.98 -15.11 -9.03
CA GLY A 113 2.73 -14.56 -7.91
C GLY A 113 4.20 -14.94 -7.91
N TYR A 114 4.75 -15.01 -6.71
CA TYR A 114 6.16 -15.28 -6.46
C TYR A 114 6.29 -16.38 -5.41
N SER A 115 7.19 -17.32 -5.69
CA SER A 115 7.52 -18.43 -4.81
C SER A 115 8.99 -18.33 -4.43
N PHE A 116 9.28 -18.43 -3.13
CA PHE A 116 10.64 -18.57 -2.63
C PHE A 116 11.05 -20.04 -2.72
N VAL A 117 12.16 -20.33 -3.39
CA VAL A 117 12.68 -21.70 -3.60
C VAL A 117 14.09 -21.89 -3.03
N GLY A 118 14.53 -21.00 -2.16
CA GLY A 118 15.81 -21.09 -1.48
C GLY A 118 15.84 -22.20 -0.43
N PRO A 119 17.04 -22.66 -0.04
CA PRO A 119 17.17 -23.57 1.10
C PRO A 119 16.60 -22.89 2.35
N ASN A 120 15.94 -23.67 3.21
CA ASN A 120 15.53 -23.15 4.51
C ASN A 120 16.79 -22.65 5.22
N PRO A 121 16.82 -21.42 5.78
CA PRO A 121 17.99 -20.94 6.52
C PRO A 121 18.47 -21.90 7.62
N ARG A 122 17.58 -22.79 8.13
CA ARG A 122 17.94 -23.89 9.02
C ARG A 122 18.96 -24.87 8.45
N ASP A 123 18.92 -25.12 7.14
CA ASP A 123 19.86 -26.02 6.47
C ASP A 123 21.18 -25.32 6.15
N ALA A 124 21.14 -23.98 6.02
CA ALA A 124 22.31 -23.15 5.72
C ALA A 124 23.13 -22.76 6.96
N PHE A 125 22.48 -22.68 8.13
CA PHE A 125 23.11 -22.35 9.41
C PHE A 125 22.83 -23.50 10.39
N GLY A 126 23.82 -24.37 10.59
CA GLY A 126 23.72 -25.60 11.36
C GLY A 126 22.98 -25.46 12.71
N SER A 127 22.45 -26.59 13.18
CA SER A 127 21.52 -26.83 14.30
C SER A 127 21.95 -26.33 15.69
N GLY A 128 22.33 -25.05 15.84
CA GLY A 128 22.65 -24.40 17.10
C GLY A 128 21.40 -23.78 17.73
N SER A 129 21.07 -24.22 18.93
CA SER A 129 19.84 -23.94 19.70
C SER A 129 19.71 -22.53 20.31
N ASP A 130 20.58 -21.57 20.00
CA ASP A 130 20.61 -20.28 20.71
C ASP A 130 20.13 -19.10 19.84
N ARG A 131 18.88 -19.15 19.37
CA ARG A 131 18.25 -18.03 18.64
C ARG A 131 16.98 -17.53 19.34
N GLU A 132 17.12 -17.09 20.59
CA GLU A 132 16.14 -16.20 21.24
C GLU A 132 16.17 -14.76 20.67
N HIS A 133 17.14 -14.46 19.81
CA HIS A 133 17.28 -13.14 19.20
C HIS A 133 16.53 -13.08 17.87
N PHE A 134 15.33 -12.52 17.94
CA PHE A 134 14.61 -11.90 16.82
C PHE A 134 15.36 -10.65 16.28
N SER A 135 16.63 -10.81 15.97
CA SER A 135 17.45 -9.81 15.30
C SER A 135 18.07 -10.49 14.09
N GLY A 136 17.22 -11.01 13.20
CA GLY A 136 17.69 -11.37 11.87
C GLY A 136 18.29 -10.11 11.29
N ARG A 137 19.61 -10.12 11.08
CA ARG A 137 20.26 -9.00 10.40
C ARG A 137 19.70 -8.96 8.97
N ASP A 138 19.62 -7.76 8.39
CA ASP A 138 18.95 -7.55 7.08
C ASP A 138 19.55 -8.42 5.95
N ASP A 139 20.81 -8.82 6.11
CA ASP A 139 21.59 -9.73 5.25
C ASP A 139 21.23 -11.22 5.40
N GLU A 140 20.57 -11.62 6.49
CA GLU A 140 20.06 -12.99 6.67
C GLU A 140 18.70 -13.20 5.98
N LEU A 141 17.99 -12.12 5.65
CA LEU A 141 16.68 -12.16 5.01
C LEU A 141 16.79 -12.16 3.48
N GLN A 142 15.89 -12.88 2.83
CA GLN A 142 15.78 -12.92 1.38
C GLN A 142 14.58 -12.07 0.94
N TRP A 143 14.87 -10.86 0.47
CA TRP A 143 13.83 -9.89 0.11
C TRP A 143 13.32 -10.08 -1.33
N LEU A 144 11.98 -10.06 -1.46
CA LEU A 144 11.30 -9.71 -2.70
C LEU A 144 10.89 -8.25 -2.58
N GLU A 145 11.47 -7.37 -3.39
CA GLU A 145 11.26 -5.93 -3.31
C GLU A 145 10.42 -5.43 -4.47
N PHE A 146 9.43 -4.59 -4.19
CA PHE A 146 8.72 -3.83 -5.21
C PHE A 146 9.43 -2.50 -5.45
N ASP A 147 9.73 -2.22 -6.72
CA ASP A 147 10.29 -0.94 -7.15
C ASP A 147 9.34 -0.27 -8.15
N MET A 148 8.82 0.91 -7.79
CA MET A 148 7.96 1.70 -8.65
C MET A 148 8.83 2.48 -9.64
N ARG A 149 8.73 2.19 -10.94
CA ARG A 149 9.52 2.88 -11.97
C ARG A 149 8.61 3.63 -12.93
N ARG A 150 8.98 4.87 -13.28
CA ARG A 150 8.34 5.62 -14.36
C ARG A 150 9.20 5.59 -15.62
N ARG A 151 8.57 5.39 -16.77
CA ARG A 151 9.18 5.61 -18.09
C ARG A 151 8.89 7.02 -18.55
N TYR A 152 9.93 7.83 -18.72
CA TYR A 152 9.80 9.07 -19.49
C TYR A 152 9.92 8.72 -20.97
N LEU A 153 8.96 9.14 -21.80
CA LEU A 153 8.88 8.83 -23.23
C LEU A 153 10.15 9.18 -24.03
N ALA A 154 11.05 10.00 -23.48
CA ALA A 154 12.31 10.43 -24.09
C ALA A 154 13.57 9.74 -23.54
N ALA A 155 13.48 8.95 -22.46
CA ALA A 155 14.64 8.32 -21.84
C ALA A 155 14.52 6.79 -21.91
N SER A 156 15.58 6.14 -22.37
CA SER A 156 15.73 4.67 -22.27
C SER A 156 15.91 4.19 -20.83
N GLU A 157 16.14 5.11 -19.89
CA GLU A 157 16.34 4.80 -18.48
C GLU A 157 15.02 4.71 -17.72
N GLN A 158 14.85 3.61 -16.99
CA GLN A 158 13.84 3.46 -15.97
C GLN A 158 14.46 3.90 -14.65
N ILE A 159 13.84 4.90 -14.01
CA ILE A 159 14.30 5.43 -12.74
C ILE A 159 13.30 4.99 -11.67
N SER A 160 13.81 4.52 -10.53
CA SER A 160 13.02 4.28 -9.32
C SER A 160 12.42 5.61 -8.86
N THR A 161 11.11 5.63 -8.66
CA THR A 161 10.36 6.85 -8.30
C THR A 161 9.41 6.57 -7.15
N PRO A 162 9.19 7.53 -6.24
CA PRO A 162 8.13 7.40 -5.26
C PRO A 162 6.76 7.27 -5.94
N ILE A 163 5.81 6.68 -5.22
CA ILE A 163 4.40 6.78 -5.59
C ILE A 163 3.99 8.22 -5.32
N LEU A 164 3.43 8.88 -6.33
CA LEU A 164 3.01 10.28 -6.25
C LEU A 164 1.49 10.36 -6.19
N ASP A 165 0.97 11.43 -5.61
CA ASP A 165 -0.46 11.78 -5.52
C ASP A 165 -1.09 12.22 -6.87
N ALA A 166 -0.54 11.72 -7.97
CA ALA A 166 -1.00 11.99 -9.32
C ALA A 166 -2.35 11.31 -9.56
N TYR A 167 -3.43 12.08 -9.48
CA TYR A 167 -4.77 11.61 -9.80
C TYR A 167 -5.27 12.20 -11.12
N GLY A 168 -5.70 11.34 -12.04
CA GLY A 168 -6.09 11.72 -13.41
C GLY A 168 -7.25 12.74 -13.49
N TYR A 169 -8.04 12.87 -12.43
CA TYR A 169 -9.14 13.83 -12.33
C TYR A 169 -8.67 15.29 -12.26
N ASN A 170 -7.44 15.55 -11.83
CA ASN A 170 -6.90 16.91 -11.64
C ASN A 170 -5.89 17.31 -12.72
N GLN A 171 -5.92 16.68 -13.91
CA GLN A 171 -4.93 16.91 -14.98
C GLN A 171 -4.89 18.34 -15.54
N SER A 172 -5.90 19.17 -15.24
CA SER A 172 -5.95 20.58 -15.65
C SER A 172 -5.27 21.55 -14.67
N LEU A 173 -4.82 21.08 -13.50
CA LEU A 173 -4.11 21.90 -12.51
C LEU A 173 -2.60 21.65 -12.61
N SER A 174 -1.84 22.69 -12.97
CA SER A 174 -0.38 22.67 -12.82
C SER A 174 -0.05 22.76 -11.33
N ARG A 175 0.31 21.62 -10.72
CA ARG A 175 0.78 21.56 -9.34
C ARG A 175 1.96 20.63 -9.22
N GLU A 176 2.78 20.89 -8.21
CA GLU A 176 3.80 19.95 -7.79
C GLU A 176 3.14 18.70 -7.21
N LEU A 177 3.54 17.53 -7.72
CA LEU A 177 3.07 16.25 -7.23
C LEU A 177 3.84 15.89 -5.96
N GLN A 178 3.13 15.41 -4.95
CA GLN A 178 3.70 15.03 -3.66
C GLN A 178 3.81 13.51 -3.57
N THR A 179 4.80 13.04 -2.81
CA THR A 179 4.92 11.61 -2.48
C THR A 179 3.71 11.18 -1.65
N ALA A 180 3.10 10.05 -2.02
CA ALA A 180 2.06 9.41 -1.23
C ALA A 180 2.72 8.53 -0.15
N HIS A 181 2.36 8.80 1.09
CA HIS A 181 2.91 8.13 2.28
C HIS A 181 1.92 7.09 2.87
N ASP A 182 0.64 7.18 2.51
CA ASP A 182 -0.42 6.28 2.93
C ASP A 182 -0.63 5.15 1.90
N LEU A 183 0.20 4.12 2.00
CA LEU A 183 0.17 2.98 1.07
C LEU A 183 -0.59 1.78 1.64
N LEU A 184 -1.35 1.11 0.77
CA LEU A 184 -1.97 -0.18 1.06
C LEU A 184 -1.39 -1.24 0.12
N CYS A 185 -0.79 -2.29 0.69
CA CYS A 185 -0.42 -3.50 -0.03
C CYS A 185 -1.42 -4.60 0.28
N VAL A 186 -2.03 -5.18 -0.76
CA VAL A 186 -2.92 -6.34 -0.63
C VAL A 186 -2.29 -7.51 -1.37
N THR A 187 -2.17 -8.63 -0.68
CA THR A 187 -1.53 -9.84 -1.21
C THR A 187 -2.06 -11.09 -0.50
N ARG A 188 -1.91 -12.24 -1.14
CA ARG A 188 -2.20 -13.54 -0.55
C ARG A 188 -0.88 -14.26 -0.30
N LEU A 189 -0.57 -14.48 0.96
CA LEU A 189 0.61 -15.24 1.38
C LEU A 189 0.22 -16.69 1.68
N ARG A 190 1.00 -17.64 1.17
CA ARG A 190 0.99 -19.04 1.60
C ARG A 190 2.35 -19.37 2.19
N VAL A 191 2.35 -19.99 3.37
CA VAL A 191 3.56 -20.39 4.08
C VAL A 191 3.46 -21.88 4.35
N ASN A 192 4.39 -22.65 3.79
CA ASN A 192 4.44 -24.10 3.98
C ASN A 192 5.59 -24.47 4.94
N ASP A 193 6.82 -24.01 4.61
CA ASP A 193 8.05 -24.37 5.33
C ASP A 193 8.91 -23.14 5.67
N ALA A 194 8.31 -22.11 6.28
CA ALA A 194 9.05 -20.94 6.76
C ALA A 194 8.89 -20.74 8.27
N ASP A 195 10.00 -20.49 8.93
CA ASP A 195 10.01 -20.11 10.35
C ASP A 195 9.49 -18.70 10.56
N VAL A 196 9.95 -17.79 9.70
CA VAL A 196 9.69 -16.36 9.81
C VAL A 196 9.37 -15.79 8.45
N THR A 197 8.38 -14.90 8.41
CA THR A 197 8.16 -14.00 7.27
C THR A 197 8.19 -12.56 7.78
N VAL A 198 8.77 -11.66 6.98
CA VAL A 198 8.84 -10.23 7.30
C VAL A 198 8.23 -9.43 6.16
N TRP A 199 7.35 -8.51 6.51
CA TRP A 199 6.83 -7.50 5.59
C TRP A 199 7.43 -6.16 5.97
N ARG A 200 8.04 -5.48 5.01
CA ARG A 200 8.61 -4.14 5.21
C ARG A 200 7.90 -3.15 4.30
N LEU A 201 7.41 -2.06 4.90
CA LEU A 201 6.94 -0.88 4.19
C LEU A 201 7.85 0.29 4.58
N LYS A 202 8.35 1.02 3.59
CA LYS A 202 9.14 2.24 3.77
C LYS A 202 8.68 3.28 2.76
N ASP A 203 8.54 4.52 3.20
CA ASP A 203 8.18 5.66 2.35
C ASP A 203 9.34 6.67 2.19
N GLY A 204 10.50 6.34 2.77
CA GLY A 204 11.70 7.18 2.81
C GLY A 204 11.86 7.96 4.12
N GLN A 205 10.80 8.12 4.90
CA GLN A 205 10.81 8.79 6.21
C GLN A 205 10.55 7.81 7.35
N GLU A 206 9.53 6.97 7.20
CA GLU A 206 9.14 5.95 8.16
C GLU A 206 9.39 4.55 7.60
N ARG A 207 9.67 3.62 8.52
CA ARG A 207 9.81 2.20 8.24
C ARG A 207 8.94 1.39 9.19
N PHE A 208 8.05 0.59 8.62
CA PHE A 208 7.25 -0.38 9.34
C PHE A 208 7.68 -1.79 8.96
N GLU A 209 7.85 -2.65 9.97
CA GLU A 209 8.16 -4.07 9.76
C GLU A 209 7.22 -4.96 10.56
N LEU A 210 6.45 -5.79 9.86
CA LEU A 210 5.64 -6.84 10.46
C LEU A 210 6.39 -8.16 10.38
N TRP A 211 6.83 -8.64 11.54
CA TRP A 211 7.49 -9.92 11.73
C TRP A 211 6.47 -10.97 12.17
N SER A 212 6.38 -12.06 11.44
CA SER A 212 5.57 -13.23 11.79
C SER A 212 6.49 -14.41 12.06
N ASP A 213 6.53 -14.91 13.30
CA ASP A 213 7.16 -16.18 13.65
C ASP A 213 6.09 -17.26 13.72
N TRP A 214 6.14 -18.14 12.74
CA TRP A 214 5.15 -19.19 12.53
C TRP A 214 5.34 -20.34 13.52
N ARG A 215 6.54 -20.53 14.08
CA ARG A 215 6.85 -21.62 15.02
C ARG A 215 6.15 -21.46 16.35
N ILE A 216 6.09 -20.23 16.83
CA ILE A 216 5.52 -19.88 18.14
C ILE A 216 4.21 -19.09 18.03
N GLY A 217 3.75 -18.84 16.80
CA GLY A 217 2.56 -18.04 16.52
C GLY A 217 2.64 -16.64 17.11
N ARG A 218 3.69 -15.89 16.75
CA ARG A 218 3.90 -14.54 17.27
C ARG A 218 4.04 -13.53 16.14
N LEU A 219 3.25 -12.45 16.22
CA LEU A 219 3.33 -11.28 15.35
C LEU A 219 3.93 -10.12 16.12
N ARG A 220 4.79 -9.33 15.47
CA ARG A 220 5.36 -8.09 16.00
C ARG A 220 5.42 -7.03 14.92
N LEU A 221 4.94 -5.84 15.23
CA LEU A 221 5.05 -4.66 14.38
C LEU A 221 6.11 -3.73 15.00
N LEU A 222 7.12 -3.42 14.21
CA LEU A 222 8.13 -2.43 14.53
C LEU A 222 7.87 -1.18 13.69
N HIS A 223 8.08 -0.01 14.31
CA HIS A 223 8.13 1.28 13.64
C HIS A 223 9.51 1.89 13.94
N ASN A 224 10.31 2.12 12.90
CA ASN A 224 11.69 2.63 13.01
C ASN A 224 12.51 1.84 14.06
N ASP A 225 12.53 0.51 13.91
CA ASP A 225 13.17 -0.46 14.81
C ASP A 225 12.61 -0.56 16.23
N ARG A 226 11.64 0.28 16.59
CA ARG A 226 10.97 0.23 17.88
C ARG A 226 9.74 -0.67 17.80
N LEU A 227 9.65 -1.64 18.71
CA LEU A 227 8.43 -2.44 18.88
C LEU A 227 7.26 -1.52 19.27
N VAL A 228 6.22 -1.48 18.44
CA VAL A 228 5.00 -0.70 18.68
C VAL A 228 3.78 -1.57 18.94
N TRP A 229 3.79 -2.82 18.47
CA TRP A 229 2.72 -3.77 18.73
C TRP A 229 3.21 -5.22 18.66
N ALA A 230 2.62 -6.11 19.46
CA ALA A 230 2.88 -7.54 19.40
C ALA A 230 1.63 -8.33 19.76
N ARG A 231 1.47 -9.51 19.17
CA ARG A 231 0.36 -10.42 19.47
C ARG A 231 0.78 -11.87 19.32
N ASN A 232 0.37 -12.70 20.26
CA ASN A 232 0.38 -14.14 20.08
C ASN A 232 -0.90 -14.52 19.32
N VAL A 233 -0.71 -15.09 18.14
CA VAL A 233 -1.76 -15.75 17.36
C VAL A 233 -1.65 -17.22 17.72
N GLY A 234 -2.53 -17.66 18.62
CA GLY A 234 -2.75 -19.09 18.84
C GLY A 234 -3.29 -19.66 17.54
N TRP A 235 -2.42 -20.19 16.70
CA TRP A 235 -2.85 -20.91 15.52
C TRP A 235 -3.63 -22.12 16.04
N LEU A 236 -4.90 -22.22 15.67
CA LEU A 236 -5.59 -23.49 15.77
C LEU A 236 -4.76 -24.46 14.93
N SER A 237 -4.03 -25.35 15.58
CA SER A 237 -3.55 -26.58 14.98
C SER A 237 -4.76 -27.19 14.28
N HIS A 238 -4.78 -27.13 12.95
CA HIS A 238 -5.70 -27.95 12.18
C HIS A 238 -4.89 -29.09 11.55
N PRO A 239 -5.39 -30.32 11.70
CA PRO A 239 -4.69 -31.57 11.44
C PRO A 239 -4.37 -31.80 9.96
#